data_AF-A0A7C1UD20-F1
#
_entry.id   AF-A0A7C1UD20-F1
#
_cell.length_a   1.000
_cell.length_b   1.000
_cell.length_c   1.000
_cell.angle_alpha   90.00
_cell.angle_beta   90.00
_cell.angle_gamma   90.00
#
_symmetry.space_group_name_H-M   'P 1'
#
loop_
_entity.id
_entity.type
_entity.pdbx_description
1 polymer ?
#
loop_
_entity_poly.entity_id
_entity_poly.type
_entity_poly.pdbx_seq_one_letter_code
_entity_poly.pdbx_strand_id
1 'polypeptide(L)'
;YHLDFYDAEELTEILARSAELLELQCEEGTLELIANRSRGTPRVANRLLKRVRDYAQVKGSGILSAAVVESSLKMEQIDSLGLDELDRSFLRALINVYDGGPAGIEAIAATLGEERDTLEDVVEPYLLQIGFVRRTKRGREVTEQACEHLGVKPHKKKSTGGQAELFEQQEQ
;
A
#
# COMPACT_ATOMS: atom_id res chain seq x y z
N TYR A 1 -8.41 -20.18 -3.45
CA TYR A 1 -8.41 -19.94 -2.00
C TYR A 1 -7.85 -18.55 -1.78
N HIS A 2 -8.70 -17.59 -1.43
CA HIS A 2 -8.25 -16.27 -0.99
C HIS A 2 -7.89 -16.45 0.49
N LEU A 3 -6.61 -16.28 0.84
CA LEU A 3 -6.21 -16.21 2.24
C LEU A 3 -6.56 -14.80 2.70
N ASP A 4 -7.36 -14.72 3.76
CA ASP A 4 -7.65 -13.45 4.39
C ASP A 4 -6.35 -12.85 4.94
N PHE A 5 -6.31 -11.52 5.01
CA PHE A 5 -5.18 -10.82 5.59
C PHE A 5 -5.10 -11.11 7.09
N TYR A 6 -3.89 -11.35 7.55
CA TYR A 6 -3.59 -11.55 8.97
C TYR A 6 -3.73 -10.23 9.70
N ASP A 7 -4.19 -10.28 10.95
CA ASP A 7 -4.16 -9.11 11.82
C ASP A 7 -2.74 -8.85 12.36
N ALA A 8 -2.58 -7.73 13.07
CA ALA A 8 -1.27 -7.35 13.60
C ALA A 8 -0.79 -8.29 14.72
N GLU A 9 -1.69 -8.92 15.48
CA GLU A 9 -1.35 -9.83 16.57
C GLU A 9 -0.83 -11.15 15.99
N GLU A 10 -1.56 -11.74 15.03
CA GLU A 10 -1.14 -12.96 14.33
C GLU A 10 0.19 -12.76 13.59
N LEU A 11 0.38 -11.61 12.95
CA LEU A 11 1.66 -11.28 12.31
C LEU A 11 2.79 -11.11 13.30
N THR A 12 2.51 -10.58 14.50
CA THR A 12 3.50 -10.45 15.57
C THR A 12 3.94 -11.83 16.05
N GLU A 13 3.02 -12.78 16.21
CA GLU A 13 3.35 -14.16 16.57
C GLU A 13 4.23 -14.84 15.50
N ILE A 14 3.88 -14.66 14.22
CA ILE A 14 4.68 -15.17 13.09
C ILE A 14 6.09 -14.57 13.13
N LEU A 15 6.18 -13.25 13.34
CA LEU A 15 7.45 -12.53 13.42
C LEU A 15 8.29 -12.99 14.62
N ALA A 16 7.67 -13.26 15.77
CA ALA A 16 8.36 -13.73 16.96
C ALA A 16 9.02 -15.08 16.72
N ARG A 17 8.29 -16.01 16.11
CA ARG A 17 8.84 -17.32 15.71
C ARG A 17 9.98 -17.17 14.71
N SER A 18 9.83 -16.29 13.72
CA SER A 18 10.88 -16.03 12.74
C SER A 18 12.12 -15.36 13.34
N ALA A 19 11.94 -14.47 14.31
CA ALA A 19 13.03 -13.83 15.03
C ALA A 19 13.82 -14.85 15.88
N GLU A 20 13.13 -15.78 16.53
CA GLU A 20 13.75 -16.88 17.27
C GLU A 20 14.61 -17.78 16.35
N LEU A 21 14.05 -18.18 15.19
CA LEU A 21 14.77 -19.00 14.19
C LEU A 21 16.00 -18.29 13.60
N LEU A 22 16.01 -16.95 13.63
CA LEU A 22 17.10 -16.11 13.15
C LEU A 22 18.03 -15.65 14.28
N GLU A 23 17.81 -16.13 15.51
CA GLU A 23 18.57 -15.79 16.72
C GLU A 23 18.65 -14.27 16.96
N LEU A 24 17.55 -13.56 16.69
CA LEU A 24 17.47 -12.10 16.83
C LEU A 24 17.09 -11.69 18.24
N GLN A 25 17.84 -10.73 18.79
CA GLN A 25 17.45 -10.05 20.03
C GLN A 25 16.50 -8.90 19.68
N CYS A 26 15.27 -8.98 20.20
CA CYS A 26 14.22 -7.99 19.95
C CYS A 26 13.76 -7.39 21.27
N GLU A 27 13.65 -6.06 21.34
CA GLU A 27 12.99 -5.37 22.44
C GLU A 27 11.47 -5.57 22.36
N GLU A 28 10.80 -5.47 23.51
CA GLU A 28 9.34 -5.54 23.60
C GLU A 28 8.68 -4.51 22.68
N GLY A 29 7.63 -4.92 21.96
CA GLY A 29 6.89 -4.07 21.03
C GLY A 29 7.52 -3.83 19.65
N THR A 30 8.77 -4.26 19.43
CA THR A 30 9.45 -3.99 18.14
C THR A 30 8.90 -4.81 16.98
N LEU A 31 8.44 -6.03 17.25
CA LEU A 31 7.83 -6.89 16.24
C LEU A 31 6.46 -6.37 15.82
N GLU A 32 5.69 -5.77 16.74
CA GLU A 32 4.40 -5.14 16.44
C GLU A 32 4.58 -3.95 15.47
N LEU A 33 5.66 -3.17 15.62
CA LEU A 33 5.97 -2.08 14.68
C LEU A 33 6.18 -2.58 13.25
N ILE A 34 6.76 -3.77 13.10
CA ILE A 34 6.95 -4.43 11.80
C ILE A 34 5.62 -5.01 11.32
N ALA A 35 4.89 -5.71 12.18
CA ALA A 35 3.59 -6.31 11.88
C ALA A 35 2.60 -5.29 11.32
N ASN A 36 2.46 -4.14 11.98
CA ASN A 36 1.57 -3.05 11.58
C ASN A 36 1.89 -2.48 10.19
N ARG A 37 3.12 -2.64 9.69
CA ARG A 37 3.56 -2.17 8.37
C ARG A 37 3.72 -3.30 7.34
N SER A 38 3.23 -4.50 7.67
CA SER A 38 3.38 -5.70 6.84
C SER A 38 2.19 -6.00 5.95
N ARG A 39 1.21 -5.09 5.84
CA ARG A 39 0.07 -5.20 4.92
C ARG A 39 -0.72 -6.50 5.10
N GLY A 40 -0.89 -6.96 6.34
CA GLY A 40 -1.58 -8.21 6.67
C GLY A 40 -0.96 -9.47 6.06
N THR A 41 0.28 -9.41 5.59
CA THR A 41 0.89 -10.45 4.75
C THR A 41 2.14 -11.04 5.41
N PRO A 42 2.14 -12.33 5.80
CA PRO A 42 3.29 -12.97 6.44
C PRO A 42 4.58 -12.91 5.61
N ARG A 43 4.46 -12.97 4.28
CA ARG A 43 5.61 -12.85 3.37
C ARG A 43 6.26 -11.47 3.43
N VAL A 44 5.45 -10.41 3.52
CA VAL A 44 5.94 -9.03 3.66
C VAL A 44 6.55 -8.86 5.06
N ALA A 45 5.89 -9.34 6.11
CA ALA A 45 6.41 -9.30 7.47
C ALA A 45 7.81 -9.92 7.59
N ASN A 46 7.98 -11.13 7.08
CA ASN A 46 9.28 -11.80 7.09
C ASN A 46 10.34 -11.10 6.22
N ARG A 47 9.93 -10.45 5.12
CA ARG A 47 10.84 -9.62 4.31
C ARG A 47 11.32 -8.42 5.11
N LEU A 48 10.41 -7.71 5.78
CA LEU A 48 10.74 -6.55 6.60
C LEU A 48 11.62 -6.92 7.79
N LEU A 49 11.31 -8.01 8.49
CA LEU A 49 12.15 -8.50 9.59
C LEU A 49 13.61 -8.72 9.17
N LYS A 50 13.82 -9.35 8.01
CA LYS A 50 15.16 -9.57 7.46
C LYS A 50 15.87 -8.25 7.13
N ARG A 51 15.15 -7.26 6.58
CA ARG A 51 15.71 -5.93 6.30
C ARG A 51 16.08 -5.18 7.56
N VAL A 52 15.20 -5.18 8.55
CA VAL A 52 15.45 -4.57 9.86
C VAL A 52 16.65 -5.21 10.54
N ARG A 53 16.76 -6.55 10.49
CA ARG A 53 17.95 -7.26 10.97
C ARG A 53 19.22 -6.79 10.26
N ASP A 54 19.22 -6.79 8.94
CA ASP A 54 20.39 -6.40 8.15
C ASP A 54 20.82 -4.96 8.50
N TYR A 55 19.84 -4.06 8.69
CA TYR A 55 20.08 -2.72 9.18
C TYR A 55 20.67 -2.71 10.60
N ALA A 56 20.10 -3.48 11.53
CA ALA A 56 20.55 -3.58 12.93
C ALA A 56 22.00 -4.09 13.04
N GLN A 57 22.39 -5.02 12.17
CA GLN A 57 23.74 -5.59 12.12
C GLN A 57 24.78 -4.61 11.56
N VAL A 58 24.40 -3.78 10.57
CA VAL A 58 25.34 -2.86 9.90
C VAL A 58 25.41 -1.49 10.59
N LYS A 59 24.30 -1.01 11.14
CA LYS A 59 24.16 0.37 11.65
C LYS A 59 23.84 0.45 13.14
N GLY A 60 23.59 -0.68 13.80
CA GLY A 60 23.18 -0.74 15.21
C GLY A 60 24.03 -1.67 16.06
N SER A 61 23.46 -2.11 17.18
CA SER A 61 24.07 -3.04 18.14
C SER A 61 23.77 -4.51 17.84
N GLY A 62 23.07 -4.81 16.74
CA GLY A 62 22.50 -6.14 16.48
C GLY A 62 21.18 -6.43 17.22
N ILE A 63 20.73 -5.52 18.09
CA ILE A 63 19.43 -5.61 18.79
C ILE A 63 18.38 -4.84 17.99
N LEU A 64 17.22 -5.45 17.78
CA LEU A 64 16.05 -4.81 17.19
C LEU A 64 15.37 -3.98 18.28
N SER A 65 15.66 -2.67 18.30
CA SER A 65 14.98 -1.67 19.11
C SER A 65 13.96 -0.89 18.27
N ALA A 66 13.03 -0.19 18.93
CA ALA A 66 12.03 0.63 18.23
C ALA A 66 12.69 1.67 17.29
N ALA A 67 13.80 2.28 17.73
CA ALA A 67 14.54 3.26 16.94
C ALA A 67 15.19 2.63 15.69
N VAL A 68 15.70 1.40 15.82
CA VAL A 68 16.30 0.63 14.72
C VAL A 68 15.23 0.25 13.69
N VAL A 69 14.07 -0.24 14.15
CA VAL A 69 12.93 -0.58 13.29
C VAL A 69 12.47 0.66 12.51
N GLU A 70 12.18 1.76 13.20
CA GLU A 70 11.72 3.01 12.57
C GLU A 70 12.75 3.55 11.57
N SER A 71 14.04 3.53 11.91
CA SER A 71 15.10 3.99 11.02
C SER A 71 15.25 3.10 9.79
N SER A 72 15.14 1.78 9.95
CA SER A 72 15.19 0.82 8.85
C SER A 72 13.98 0.97 7.92
N LEU A 73 12.76 1.08 8.46
CA LEU A 73 11.55 1.21 7.66
C LEU A 73 11.52 2.55 6.93
N LYS A 74 12.00 3.63 7.56
CA LYS A 74 12.19 4.92 6.91
C LYS A 74 13.20 4.84 5.77
N MET A 75 14.30 4.09 5.93
CA MET A 75 15.30 3.89 4.88
C MET A 75 14.74 3.10 3.68
N GLU A 76 13.90 2.10 3.95
CA GLU A 76 13.15 1.36 2.93
C GLU A 76 11.97 2.17 2.34
N GLN A 77 11.78 3.42 2.79
CA GLN A 77 10.70 4.29 2.39
C GLN A 77 9.33 3.65 2.62
N ILE A 78 9.13 3.00 3.76
CA ILE A 78 7.85 2.44 4.17
C ILE A 78 7.18 3.44 5.09
N ASP A 79 5.92 3.78 4.78
CA ASP A 79 5.17 4.74 5.58
C ASP A 79 4.50 4.11 6.81
N SER A 80 3.69 4.89 7.53
CA SER A 80 2.98 4.42 8.73
C SER A 80 1.93 3.35 8.45
N LEU A 81 1.41 3.28 7.21
CA LEU A 81 0.43 2.27 6.79
C LEU A 81 1.11 1.07 6.12
N GLY A 82 2.45 1.05 6.04
CA GLY A 82 3.15 -0.04 5.37
C GLY A 82 3.19 0.07 3.85
N LEU A 83 2.81 1.23 3.28
CA LEU A 83 2.92 1.44 1.84
C LEU A 83 4.40 1.64 1.48
N ASP A 84 4.83 0.92 0.46
CA ASP A 84 6.16 1.09 -0.13
C ASP A 84 6.14 2.09 -1.30
N GLU A 85 7.28 2.31 -1.94
CA GLU A 85 7.39 3.28 -3.02
C GLU A 85 6.58 2.87 -4.26
N LEU A 86 6.39 1.58 -4.50
CA LEU A 86 5.58 1.10 -5.63
C LEU A 86 4.10 1.39 -5.37
N ASP A 87 3.62 1.13 -4.15
CA ASP A 87 2.25 1.46 -3.74
C ASP A 87 1.96 2.96 -3.90
N ARG A 88 2.86 3.81 -3.40
CA ARG A 88 2.72 5.27 -3.54
C ARG A 88 2.84 5.74 -4.97
N SER A 89 3.71 5.11 -5.76
CA SER A 89 3.85 5.42 -7.20
C SER A 89 2.59 5.06 -7.96
N PHE A 90 1.94 3.94 -7.63
CA PHE A 90 0.64 3.56 -8.19
C PHE A 90 -0.44 4.60 -7.93
N LEU A 91 -0.58 5.04 -6.66
CA LEU A 91 -1.53 6.08 -6.28
C LEU A 91 -1.21 7.41 -6.96
N ARG A 92 0.07 7.83 -6.97
CA ARG A 92 0.53 9.06 -7.62
C ARG A 92 0.30 9.03 -9.12
N ALA A 93 0.49 7.91 -9.79
CA ALA A 93 0.20 7.77 -11.22
C ALA A 93 -1.28 7.96 -11.49
N LEU A 94 -2.15 7.32 -10.71
CA LEU A 94 -3.60 7.52 -10.80
C LEU A 94 -3.99 8.99 -10.60
N ILE A 95 -3.41 9.66 -9.62
CA ILE A 95 -3.72 11.07 -9.31
C ILE A 95 -3.18 12.00 -10.40
N ASN A 96 -1.89 11.93 -10.71
CA ASN A 96 -1.21 12.96 -11.51
C ASN A 96 -1.33 12.74 -13.02
N VAL A 97 -1.49 11.50 -13.47
CA VAL A 97 -1.53 11.16 -14.91
C VAL A 97 -2.98 10.94 -15.37
N TYR A 98 -3.82 10.41 -14.49
CA TYR A 98 -5.20 10.01 -14.82
C TYR A 98 -6.26 10.84 -14.10
N ASP A 99 -5.90 11.99 -13.49
CA ASP A 99 -6.80 12.89 -12.75
C ASP A 99 -7.66 12.18 -11.69
N GLY A 100 -7.10 11.13 -11.07
CA GLY A 100 -7.78 10.29 -10.09
C GLY A 100 -8.50 9.07 -10.65
N GLY A 101 -8.45 8.83 -11.96
CA GLY A 101 -9.05 7.71 -12.66
C GLY A 101 -10.44 8.02 -13.27
N PRO A 102 -11.12 7.01 -13.87
CA PRO A 102 -10.75 5.60 -13.93
C PRO A 102 -9.67 5.30 -14.98
N ALA A 103 -8.65 4.51 -14.60
CA ALA A 103 -7.59 4.06 -15.51
C ALA A 103 -7.51 2.52 -15.58
N GLY A 104 -7.23 1.99 -16.78
CA GLY A 104 -6.97 0.57 -16.98
C GLY A 104 -5.65 0.16 -16.34
N ILE A 105 -5.58 -1.06 -15.77
CA ILE A 105 -4.35 -1.54 -15.12
C ILE A 105 -3.17 -1.61 -16.08
N GLU A 106 -3.43 -1.95 -17.34
CA GLU A 106 -2.41 -2.01 -18.40
C GLU A 106 -1.81 -0.62 -18.67
N ALA A 107 -2.62 0.43 -18.61
CA ALA A 107 -2.15 1.80 -18.76
C ALA A 107 -1.31 2.25 -17.55
N ILE A 108 -1.75 1.91 -16.33
CA ILE A 108 -1.00 2.21 -15.10
C ILE A 108 0.34 1.46 -15.10
N ALA A 109 0.32 0.17 -15.44
CA ALA A 109 1.50 -0.67 -15.60
C ALA A 109 2.50 -0.05 -16.58
N ALA A 110 2.03 0.34 -17.78
CA ALA A 110 2.86 1.02 -18.77
C ALA A 110 3.42 2.37 -18.28
N THR A 111 2.67 3.10 -17.45
CA THR A 111 3.11 4.39 -16.88
C THR A 111 4.22 4.21 -15.85
N LEU A 112 4.13 3.15 -15.05
CA LEU A 112 5.12 2.82 -14.02
C LEU A 112 6.31 2.02 -14.55
N GLY A 113 6.21 1.45 -15.74
CA GLY A 113 7.20 0.52 -16.28
C GLY A 113 7.20 -0.83 -15.56
N GLU A 114 6.06 -1.21 -14.98
CA GLU A 114 5.88 -2.42 -14.18
C GLU A 114 5.01 -3.45 -14.91
N GLU A 115 5.11 -4.71 -14.51
CA GLU A 115 4.22 -5.75 -15.04
C GLU A 115 2.82 -5.63 -14.44
N ARG A 116 1.81 -5.86 -15.27
CA ARG A 116 0.40 -5.84 -14.84
C ARG A 116 0.15 -6.77 -13.66
N ASP A 117 0.65 -8.00 -13.74
CA ASP A 117 0.44 -9.03 -12.72
C ASP A 117 1.04 -8.62 -11.38
N THR A 118 2.20 -7.95 -11.38
CA THR A 118 2.79 -7.37 -10.17
C THR A 118 1.85 -6.37 -9.51
N LEU A 119 1.22 -5.49 -10.29
CA LEU A 119 0.28 -4.51 -9.72
C LEU A 119 -1.02 -5.17 -9.22
N GLU A 120 -1.58 -6.13 -9.96
CA GLU A 120 -2.83 -6.81 -9.57
C GLU A 120 -2.65 -7.74 -8.36
N ASP A 121 -1.49 -8.42 -8.26
CA ASP A 121 -1.27 -9.45 -7.24
C ASP A 121 -0.56 -8.93 -5.99
N VAL A 122 0.24 -7.85 -6.11
CA VAL A 122 1.07 -7.36 -4.99
C VAL A 122 0.57 -6.03 -4.43
N VAL A 123 0.13 -5.11 -5.28
CA VAL A 123 -0.17 -3.71 -4.89
C VAL A 123 -1.66 -3.51 -4.66
N GLU A 124 -2.48 -3.84 -5.66
CA GLU A 124 -3.92 -3.62 -5.65
C GLU A 124 -4.65 -4.25 -4.44
N PRO A 125 -4.33 -5.48 -3.99
CA PRO A 125 -5.09 -6.12 -2.91
C PRO A 125 -5.11 -5.31 -1.61
N TYR A 126 -3.95 -4.80 -1.19
CA TYR A 126 -3.84 -4.01 0.03
C TYR A 126 -4.48 -2.62 -0.14
N LEU A 127 -4.25 -1.95 -1.28
CA LEU A 127 -4.83 -0.64 -1.56
C LEU A 127 -6.37 -0.68 -1.65
N LEU A 128 -6.94 -1.78 -2.14
CA LEU A 128 -8.38 -2.02 -2.10
C LEU A 128 -8.88 -2.25 -0.67
N GLN A 129 -8.16 -3.03 0.12
CA GLN A 129 -8.53 -3.36 1.51
C GLN A 129 -8.58 -2.12 2.40
N ILE A 130 -7.57 -1.24 2.33
CA ILE A 130 -7.55 0.02 3.10
C ILE A 130 -8.43 1.11 2.48
N GLY A 131 -9.10 0.82 1.35
CA GLY A 131 -10.03 1.74 0.70
C GLY A 131 -9.38 2.91 -0.03
N PHE A 132 -8.09 2.81 -0.39
CA PHE A 132 -7.36 3.86 -1.12
C PHE A 132 -7.63 3.81 -2.62
N VAL A 133 -7.95 2.63 -3.15
CA VAL A 133 -8.32 2.40 -4.55
C VAL A 133 -9.72 1.79 -4.59
N ARG A 134 -10.48 2.09 -5.64
CA ARG A 134 -11.72 1.40 -5.98
C ARG A 134 -11.62 0.81 -7.38
N ARG A 135 -12.09 -0.42 -7.51
CA ARG A 135 -12.21 -1.10 -8.79
C ARG A 135 -13.59 -0.86 -9.39
N THR A 136 -13.63 -0.30 -10.59
CA THR A 136 -14.86 -0.06 -11.36
C THR A 136 -14.82 -0.84 -12.67
N LYS A 137 -15.97 -0.95 -13.37
CA LYS A 137 -16.03 -1.54 -14.72
C LYS A 137 -15.12 -0.82 -15.73
N ARG A 138 -14.81 0.46 -15.49
CA ARG A 138 -14.02 1.32 -16.39
C ARG A 138 -12.53 1.34 -16.05
N GLY A 139 -12.13 0.80 -14.89
CA GLY A 139 -10.76 0.88 -14.40
C GLY A 139 -10.67 1.15 -12.90
N ARG A 140 -9.47 1.51 -12.45
CA ARG A 140 -9.13 1.82 -11.06
C ARG A 140 -9.24 3.33 -10.85
N GLU A 141 -9.83 3.72 -9.73
CA GLU A 141 -9.93 5.11 -9.30
C GLU A 141 -9.41 5.26 -7.87
N VAL A 142 -8.76 6.37 -7.56
CA VAL A 142 -8.32 6.68 -6.20
C VAL A 142 -9.47 7.28 -5.39
N THR A 143 -9.45 7.05 -4.08
CA THR A 143 -10.40 7.64 -3.15
C THR A 143 -9.87 8.95 -2.56
N GLU A 144 -10.77 9.68 -1.90
CA GLU A 144 -10.40 10.89 -1.17
C GLU A 144 -9.42 10.59 -0.03
N GLN A 145 -9.58 9.45 0.66
CA GLN A 145 -8.68 9.00 1.72
C GLN A 145 -7.24 8.81 1.22
N ALA A 146 -7.07 8.27 0.00
CA ALA A 146 -5.74 8.16 -0.61
C ALA A 146 -5.12 9.52 -0.90
N CYS A 147 -5.94 10.50 -1.33
CA CYS A 147 -5.48 11.86 -1.57
C CYS A 147 -5.04 12.53 -0.27
N GLU A 148 -5.82 12.39 0.80
CA GLU A 148 -5.50 12.91 2.13
C GLU A 148 -4.20 12.33 2.68
N HIS A 149 -4.03 11.01 2.58
CA HIS A 149 -2.81 10.31 3.01
C HIS A 149 -1.56 10.81 2.27
N LEU A 150 -1.68 11.07 0.96
CA LEU A 150 -0.58 11.58 0.14
C LEU A 150 -0.40 13.10 0.23
N GLY A 151 -1.26 13.81 0.98
CA GLY A 151 -1.22 15.27 1.10
C GLY A 151 -1.54 16.01 -0.20
N VAL A 152 -2.28 15.39 -1.12
CA VAL A 152 -2.66 15.96 -2.42
C VAL A 152 -4.11 16.40 -2.40
N LYS A 153 -4.43 17.46 -3.15
CA LYS A 153 -5.82 17.92 -3.27
C LYS A 153 -6.60 16.93 -4.14
N PRO A 154 -7.78 16.45 -3.70
CA PRO A 154 -8.60 15.58 -4.53
C PRO A 154 -9.02 16.32 -5.81
N HIS A 155 -8.84 15.67 -6.96
CA HIS A 155 -9.41 16.16 -8.20
C HIS A 155 -10.92 16.12 -8.07
N LYS A 156 -11.57 17.30 -8.09
CA LYS A 156 -13.03 17.37 -8.16
C LYS A 156 -13.47 16.65 -9.42
N LYS A 157 -14.05 15.46 -9.29
CA LYS A 157 -14.77 14.81 -10.39
C LYS A 157 -15.70 15.87 -10.98
N LYS A 158 -15.48 16.26 -12.24
CA LYS A 158 -16.52 16.93 -13.01
C LYS A 158 -17.68 15.96 -12.99
N SER A 159 -18.69 16.24 -12.18
CA SER A 159 -19.96 15.54 -12.24
C SER A 159 -20.42 15.64 -13.69
N THR A 160 -20.35 14.55 -14.44
CA THR A 160 -21.18 14.33 -15.62
C THR A 160 -22.63 14.22 -15.14
N GLY A 161 -23.16 15.33 -14.65
CA GLY A 161 -24.58 15.61 -14.45
C GLY A 161 -24.93 16.64 -15.50
N GLY A 162 -25.30 16.18 -16.69
CA GLY A 162 -25.54 17.05 -17.83
C GLY A 162 -25.89 16.29 -19.10
N GLN A 163 -26.67 15.21 -19.00
CA GLN A 163 -27.36 14.60 -20.14
C GLN A 163 -28.73 14.11 -19.67
N ALA A 164 -29.62 15.04 -19.33
CA ALA A 164 -31.04 14.76 -19.10
C ALA A 164 -32.00 15.79 -19.72
N GLU A 165 -31.52 16.87 -20.36
CA GLU A 165 -32.38 17.92 -20.94
C GLU A 165 -32.21 18.07 -22.46
N LEU A 166 -32.27 16.97 -23.23
CA LEU A 166 -32.20 17.06 -24.71
C LEU A 166 -33.32 16.32 -25.46
N PHE A 167 -34.42 15.97 -24.79
CA PHE A 167 -35.54 15.22 -25.44
C PHE A 167 -36.94 15.83 -25.30
N GLU A 168 -37.10 17.08 -24.86
CA GLU A 168 -38.42 17.74 -24.79
C GLU A 168 -38.53 18.99 -25.66
N GLN A 169 -38.14 18.93 -26.94
CA GLN A 169 -38.58 19.95 -27.92
C GLN A 169 -38.71 19.34 -29.31
N GLN A 170 -39.75 18.53 -29.54
CA GLN A 170 -40.33 18.31 -30.86
C GLN A 170 -41.69 17.59 -30.74
N GLU A 171 -42.74 18.35 -30.42
CA GLU A 171 -44.13 18.05 -30.80
C GLU A 171 -44.95 19.35 -30.68
N GLN A 172 -44.88 20.16 -31.75
CA GLN A 172 -45.93 21.11 -32.15
C GLN A 172 -46.09 21.03 -33.66
#